data_AF-A0A502FGJ1-F1
#
_entry.id   AF-A0A502FGJ1-F1
#
_cell.length_a   1.000
_cell.length_b   1.000
_cell.length_c   1.000
_cell.angle_alpha   90.00
_cell.angle_beta   90.00
_cell.angle_gamma   90.00
#
_symmetry.space_group_name_H-M   'P 1'
#
loop_
_entity.id
_entity.type
_entity.pdbx_description
1 polymer ?
#
loop_
_entity_poly.entity_id
_entity_poly.type
_entity_poly.pdbx_seq_one_letter_code
_entity_poly.pdbx_strand_id
1 'polypeptide(L)'
;MAAQGTEQLRYAHCNRFQTDRAEVTFSRADADYAVFDFTESGKRRAGVHVTTADGAANEVSCVGPIHGRLNSLGQRLPCDNDSTFNGGQCP
;
A
#
# COMPACT_ATOMS: atom_id res chain seq x y z
N MET A 1 -9.13 25.00 0.42
CA MET A 1 -8.14 24.47 -0.54
C MET A 1 -7.66 23.13 0.01
N ALA A 2 -8.15 22.01 -0.54
CA ALA A 2 -7.80 20.66 -0.11
C ALA A 2 -7.85 19.74 -1.34
N ALA A 3 -6.81 19.80 -2.17
CA ALA A 3 -6.73 19.04 -3.41
C ALA A 3 -5.31 18.51 -3.72
N GLN A 4 -4.36 18.62 -2.78
CA GLN A 4 -2.96 18.20 -3.01
C GLN A 4 -2.60 16.86 -2.37
N GLY A 5 -3.51 16.23 -1.61
CA GLY A 5 -3.22 14.95 -0.92
C GLY A 5 -3.39 13.71 -1.81
N THR A 6 -4.23 13.80 -2.84
CA THR A 6 -4.62 12.65 -3.67
C THR A 6 -3.72 12.46 -4.89
N GLU A 7 -2.98 13.49 -5.31
CA GLU A 7 -2.14 13.44 -6.53
C GLU A 7 -0.87 12.58 -6.37
N GLN A 8 -0.56 12.12 -5.15
CA GLN A 8 0.62 11.28 -4.86
C GLN A 8 0.27 9.88 -4.35
N LEU A 9 -1.00 9.59 -4.08
CA LEU A 9 -1.42 8.26 -3.66
C LEU A 9 -1.50 7.34 -4.87
N ARG A 10 -0.69 6.29 -4.90
CA ARG A 10 -0.75 5.25 -5.93
C ARG A 10 -1.15 3.93 -5.32
N TYR A 11 -1.87 3.12 -6.08
CA TYR A 11 -2.38 1.85 -5.63
C TYR A 11 -1.69 0.69 -6.33
N ALA A 12 -1.36 -0.34 -5.55
CA ALA A 12 -0.91 -1.61 -6.06
C ALA A 12 -1.70 -2.78 -5.49
N HIS A 13 -1.98 -3.78 -6.31
CA HIS A 13 -2.67 -4.99 -5.88
C HIS A 13 -2.11 -6.23 -6.56
N CYS A 14 -1.89 -7.26 -5.76
CA CYS A 14 -1.45 -8.56 -6.21
C CYS A 14 -2.40 -9.61 -5.63
N ASN A 15 -3.12 -10.31 -6.50
CA ASN A 15 -3.87 -11.49 -6.12
C ASN A 15 -3.25 -12.72 -6.78
N ARG A 16 -2.75 -13.64 -5.96
CA ARG A 16 -2.16 -14.91 -6.38
C ARG A 16 -2.73 -16.03 -5.52
N PHE A 17 -2.45 -17.28 -5.89
CA PHE A 17 -2.91 -18.43 -5.13
C PHE A 17 -2.53 -18.29 -3.64
N GLN A 18 -3.55 -18.23 -2.78
CA GLN A 18 -3.43 -18.06 -1.32
C GLN A 18 -2.84 -16.74 -0.80
N THR A 19 -2.59 -15.78 -1.69
CA THR A 19 -2.00 -14.49 -1.34
C THR A 19 -2.80 -13.35 -1.95
N ASP A 20 -3.26 -12.42 -1.11
CA ASP A 20 -3.92 -11.19 -1.52
C ASP A 20 -3.20 -10.01 -0.86
N ARG A 21 -2.59 -9.14 -1.66
CA ARG A 21 -1.81 -7.99 -1.19
C ARG A 21 -2.33 -6.73 -1.85
N ALA A 22 -2.76 -5.75 -1.07
CA ALA A 22 -2.99 -4.39 -1.53
C ALA A 22 -2.02 -3.43 -0.84
N GLU A 23 -1.58 -2.44 -1.59
CA GLU A 23 -0.69 -1.38 -1.14
C GLU A 23 -1.16 -0.02 -1.65
N VAL A 24 -0.96 0.99 -0.80
CA VAL A 24 -1.08 2.39 -1.19
C VAL A 24 0.24 3.08 -0.87
N THR A 25 0.89 3.59 -1.89
CA THR A 25 2.16 4.30 -1.80
C THR A 25 1.94 5.80 -1.91
N PHE A 26 2.71 6.57 -1.15
CA PHE A 26 2.78 8.02 -1.28
C PHE A 26 4.06 8.53 -0.64
N SER A 27 4.53 9.68 -1.12
CA SER A 27 5.64 10.39 -0.51
C SER A 27 5.08 11.53 0.35
N ARG A 28 5.70 11.80 1.50
CA ARG A 28 5.37 12.99 2.29
C ARG A 28 6.61 13.46 3.03
N ALA A 29 6.90 14.75 2.88
CA ALA A 29 8.14 15.36 3.37
C ALA A 29 9.34 14.59 2.78
N ASP A 30 10.21 14.07 3.65
CA ASP A 30 11.48 13.41 3.34
C ASP A 30 11.40 11.89 3.56
N ALA A 31 10.19 11.32 3.42
CA ALA A 31 9.95 9.89 3.48
C ALA A 31 8.90 9.40 2.47
N ASP A 32 9.11 8.17 2.01
CA ASP A 32 8.16 7.37 1.25
C ASP A 32 7.43 6.41 2.18
N TYR A 33 6.13 6.29 1.97
CA TYR A 33 5.23 5.46 2.76
C TYR A 33 4.57 4.44 1.86
N ALA A 34 4.50 3.19 2.32
CA ALA A 34 3.67 2.15 1.72
C ALA A 34 2.76 1.55 2.79
N VAL A 35 1.48 1.90 2.74
CA VAL A 35 0.45 1.28 3.59
C VAL A 35 0.07 -0.03 2.94
N PHE A 36 0.27 -1.15 3.64
CA PHE A 36 0.01 -2.48 3.10
C PHE A 36 -1.06 -3.21 3.89
N ASP A 37 -1.81 -4.04 3.18
CA ASP A 37 -2.79 -4.98 3.71
C ASP A 37 -2.63 -6.28 2.92
N PHE A 38 -2.18 -7.31 3.62
CA PHE A 38 -1.68 -8.54 3.03
C PHE A 38 -2.28 -9.73 3.76
N THR A 39 -2.92 -10.64 3.02
CA THR A 39 -3.38 -11.91 3.53
C THR A 39 -2.65 -13.03 2.83
N GLU A 40 -1.97 -13.89 3.59
CA GLU A 40 -1.32 -15.09 3.07
C GLU A 40 -1.72 -16.31 3.90
N SER A 41 -2.16 -17.38 3.23
CA SER A 41 -2.60 -18.62 3.85
C SER A 41 -3.62 -18.39 4.99
N GLY A 42 -4.53 -17.43 4.79
CA GLY A 42 -5.57 -17.06 5.76
C GLY A 42 -5.10 -16.18 6.92
N LYS A 43 -3.82 -15.80 6.98
CA LYS A 43 -3.28 -14.88 7.98
C LYS A 43 -3.15 -13.49 7.38
N ARG A 44 -3.86 -12.52 7.98
CA ARG A 44 -3.82 -11.13 7.58
C ARG A 44 -2.77 -10.37 8.38
N ARG A 45 -1.96 -9.57 7.68
CA ARG A 45 -1.01 -8.59 8.20
C ARG A 45 -1.27 -7.26 7.52
N ALA A 46 -1.29 -6.19 8.29
CA ALA A 46 -1.34 -4.84 7.75
C ALA A 46 -0.34 -3.97 8.51
N GLY A 47 0.06 -2.88 7.88
CA GLY A 47 1.02 -1.95 8.46
C GLY A 47 1.42 -0.86 7.50
N VAL A 48 2.50 -0.17 7.86
CA VAL A 48 3.10 0.89 7.05
C VAL A 48 4.60 0.63 6.97
N HIS A 49 5.12 0.53 5.75
CA HIS A 49 6.55 0.68 5.50
C HIS A 49 6.87 2.15 5.32
N VAL A 50 7.95 2.60 5.96
CA VAL A 50 8.45 3.97 5.87
C VAL A 50 9.90 3.90 5.45
N THR A 51 10.24 4.54 4.33
CA THR A 51 11.61 4.70 3.84
C THR A 51 11.96 6.17 3.85
N THR A 52 12.93 6.58 4.65
CA THR A 52 13.41 7.97 4.69
C THR A 52 14.43 8.22 3.58
N ALA A 53 14.62 9.49 3.21
CA ALA A 53 15.53 9.89 2.12
C ALA A 53 17.01 9.52 2.36
N ASP A 54 17.41 9.31 3.63
CA ASP A 54 18.72 8.80 4.02
C ASP A 54 18.85 7.26 3.84
N GLY A 55 17.80 6.60 3.37
CA GLY A 55 17.74 5.16 3.11
C GLY A 55 17.30 4.31 4.31
N ALA A 56 16.92 4.90 5.45
CA ALA A 56 16.43 4.11 6.57
C ALA A 56 15.02 3.56 6.29
N ALA A 57 14.85 2.24 6.44
CA ALA A 57 13.57 1.57 6.23
C ALA A 57 13.03 1.02 7.56
N ASN A 58 11.76 1.31 7.86
CA ASN A 58 11.07 0.85 9.06
C ASN A 58 9.69 0.26 8.71
N GLU A 59 9.26 -0.76 9.45
CA GLU A 59 7.90 -1.28 9.39
C GLU A 59 7.17 -0.96 10.70
N VAL A 60 5.98 -0.39 10.59
CA VAL A 60 5.04 -0.24 11.70
C VAL A 60 3.85 -1.16 11.43
N SER A 61 3.83 -2.31 12.10
CA SER A 61 2.72 -3.26 11.97
C SER A 61 1.47 -2.76 12.72
N CYS A 62 0.29 -2.95 12.13
CA CYS A 62 -0.97 -2.74 12.84
C CYS A 62 -1.11 -3.75 13.98
N VAL A 63 -1.47 -3.26 15.17
CA VAL A 63 -1.76 -4.08 16.36
C VAL A 63 -3.25 -4.06 16.65
N GLY A 64 -3.85 -5.25 16.76
CA GLY A 64 -5.28 -5.42 17.05
C GLY A 64 -6.16 -5.64 15.81
N PRO A 65 -7.49 -5.58 15.97
CA PRO A 65 -8.44 -5.83 14.89
C PRO A 65 -8.34 -4.78 13.77
N ILE A 66 -8.21 -5.25 12.52
CA ILE A 66 -8.12 -4.38 11.33
C ILE A 66 -9.49 -4.32 10.65
N HIS A 67 -10.20 -3.20 10.80
CA HIS A 67 -11.58 -3.05 10.33
C HIS A 67 -11.72 -2.57 8.87
N GLY A 68 -10.71 -1.92 8.30
CA GLY A 68 -10.71 -1.46 6.89
C GLY A 68 -10.22 -2.54 5.92
N ARG A 69 -10.35 -2.32 4.60
CA ARG A 69 -9.66 -3.09 3.54
C ARG A 69 -9.14 -2.16 2.47
N LEU A 70 -7.86 -2.26 2.14
CA LEU A 70 -7.25 -1.42 1.10
C LEU A 70 -7.76 -1.77 -0.30
N ASN A 71 -8.20 -3.01 -0.55
CA ASN A 71 -8.62 -3.47 -1.87
C ASN A 71 -9.72 -2.60 -2.52
N SER A 72 -10.58 -1.99 -1.71
CA SER A 72 -11.64 -1.11 -2.20
C SER A 72 -11.14 0.21 -2.82
N LEU A 73 -9.88 0.58 -2.57
CA LEU A 73 -9.28 1.82 -3.05
C LEU A 73 -8.80 1.72 -4.50
N GLY A 74 -8.66 0.51 -5.05
CA GLY A 74 -8.23 0.32 -6.44
C GLY A 74 -9.16 0.95 -7.48
N GLN A 75 -10.43 1.20 -7.15
CA GLN A 75 -11.37 1.91 -8.04
C GLN A 75 -11.27 3.44 -7.98
N ARG A 76 -10.47 3.98 -7.04
CA ARG A 76 -10.41 5.42 -6.74
C ARG A 76 -9.02 6.01 -6.90
N LEU A 77 -7.98 5.21 -6.73
CA LEU A 77 -6.60 5.65 -6.79
C LEU A 77 -5.95 5.24 -8.11
N PRO A 78 -5.05 6.08 -8.66
CA PRO A 78 -4.29 5.74 -9.84
C PRO A 78 -3.34 4.57 -9.55
N CYS A 79 -3.07 3.80 -10.59
CA CYS A 79 -2.19 2.65 -10.51
C CYS A 79 -0.71 3.00 -10.34
N ASP A 80 -0.03 2.24 -9.49
CA ASP A 80 1.40 2.30 -9.30
C ASP A 80 2.13 1.40 -10.30
N ASN A 81 2.34 1.88 -11.54
CA ASN A 81 2.96 1.06 -12.59
C ASN A 81 4.41 0.62 -12.28
N ASP A 82 5.07 1.29 -11.35
CA ASP A 82 6.45 0.99 -10.93
C ASP A 82 6.49 -0.06 -9.81
N SER A 83 5.34 -0.37 -9.18
CA SER A 83 5.26 -1.38 -8.13
C SER A 83 5.46 -2.78 -8.68
N THR A 84 6.45 -3.49 -8.12
CA THR A 84 6.71 -4.91 -8.41
C THR A 84 5.52 -5.83 -8.08
N PHE A 85 4.56 -5.36 -7.27
CA PHE A 85 3.38 -6.13 -6.86
C PHE A 85 2.26 -6.08 -7.88
N ASN A 86 2.23 -5.09 -8.77
CA ASN A 86 1.15 -4.95 -9.74
C ASN A 86 1.22 -5.98 -10.87
N GLY A 87 2.40 -6.49 -11.23
CA GLY A 87 2.52 -7.49 -12.30
C GLY A 87 1.88 -7.07 -13.64
N GLY A 88 1.71 -5.77 -13.88
CA GLY A 88 1.00 -5.21 -15.04
C GLY A 88 -0.54 -5.25 -14.95
N GLN A 89 -1.10 -5.64 -13.80
CA GLN A 89 -2.54 -5.73 -13.55
C GLN A 89 -2.89 -4.82 -12.38
N CYS A 90 -3.21 -3.59 -12.73
CA CYS A 90 -3.88 -2.68 -11.83
C CYS A 90 -5.24 -2.38 -12.49
N PRO A 91 -6.36 -2.35 -11.74
CA PRO A 91 -7.70 -2.59 -12.29
C PRO A 91 -8.11 -1.68 -13.44
#